data_AF-A0AA40NEN5-F1
#
_entry.id   AF-A0AA40NEN5-F1
#
_cell.length_a   1.000
_cell.length_b   1.000
_cell.length_c   1.000
_cell.angle_alpha   90.00
_cell.angle_beta   90.00
_cell.angle_gamma   90.00
#
_symmetry.space_group_name_H-M   'P 1'
#
loop_
_entity.id
_entity.type
_entity.pdbx_description
1 polymer ?
#
loop_
_entity_poly.entity_id
_entity_poly.type
_entity_poly.pdbx_seq_one_letter_code
_entity_poly.pdbx_strand_id
1 'polypeptide(L)'
;MPGNRPHYGRWPQHDFPPFKKLRPQSVTSRIQPGSDVIVCAEMDEQWGYVGAKSRQRWLFYAYDRLRKTVVAHVFGERTMATLGRLMSLLSPFDVVIWMTDGWPLYESR
;
A
#
# COMPACT_ATOMS: atom_id res chain seq x y z
N MET A 1 -19.06 42.23 18.35
CA MET A 1 -19.06 40.88 18.95
C MET A 1 -17.72 40.23 18.63
N PRO A 2 -16.87 39.85 19.60
CA PRO A 2 -15.58 39.24 19.32
C PRO A 2 -15.78 37.73 19.01
N GLY A 3 -15.21 37.30 17.88
CA GLY A 3 -15.37 35.93 17.36
C GLY A 3 -14.64 34.87 18.18
N ASN A 4 -15.35 33.78 18.47
CA ASN A 4 -14.79 32.57 19.06
C ASN A 4 -13.73 31.96 18.12
N ARG A 5 -12.44 32.01 18.51
CA ARG A 5 -11.40 31.17 17.93
C ARG A 5 -11.45 29.82 18.63
N PRO A 6 -11.61 28.68 17.92
CA PRO A 6 -11.49 27.38 18.56
C PRO A 6 -10.05 27.18 19.03
N HIS A 7 -9.87 27.04 20.34
CA HIS A 7 -8.63 26.61 20.96
C HIS A 7 -8.39 25.14 20.62
N TYR A 8 -7.70 24.87 19.51
CA TYR A 8 -7.04 23.59 19.36
C TYR A 8 -5.85 23.59 20.32
N GLY A 9 -5.93 22.76 21.36
CA GLY A 9 -4.88 22.60 22.36
C GLY A 9 -3.51 22.39 21.71
N ARG A 10 -2.48 22.92 22.35
CA ARG A 10 -1.07 22.78 21.93
C ARG A 10 -0.73 21.29 21.92
N TRP A 11 -0.53 20.72 20.73
CA TRP A 11 0.01 19.37 20.59
C TRP A 11 1.38 19.29 21.30
N PRO A 12 1.66 18.22 22.06
CA PRO A 12 2.99 18.01 22.63
C PRO A 12 4.03 18.07 21.51
N GLN A 13 5.07 18.88 21.69
CA GLN A 13 6.25 18.83 20.81
C GLN A 13 6.95 17.51 21.10
N HIS A 14 6.56 16.46 20.39
CA HIS A 14 7.33 15.23 20.36
C HIS A 14 8.59 15.50 19.56
N ASP A 15 9.74 15.46 20.23
CA ASP A 15 11.03 15.32 19.56
C ASP A 15 11.03 13.96 18.86
N PHE A 16 10.71 13.97 17.57
CA PHE A 16 10.80 12.76 16.76
C PHE A 16 12.28 12.38 16.65
N PRO A 17 12.65 11.13 16.97
CA PRO A 17 14.00 10.66 16.69
C PRO A 17 14.30 10.84 15.19
N PRO A 18 15.58 10.99 14.80
CA PRO A 18 15.96 11.14 13.40
C PRO A 18 15.31 10.04 12.56
N PHE A 19 14.60 10.44 11.50
CA PHE A 19 13.93 9.50 10.62
C PHE A 19 14.96 8.52 10.03
N LYS A 20 14.88 7.24 10.42
CA LYS A 20 15.64 6.18 9.78
C LYS A 20 15.10 5.98 8.37
N LYS A 21 15.92 6.26 7.36
CA LYS A 21 15.56 6.04 5.95
C LYS A 21 15.59 4.55 5.64
N LEU A 22 14.42 3.92 5.67
CA LEU A 22 14.24 2.52 5.29
C LEU A 22 14.07 2.39 3.77
N ARG A 23 14.45 1.23 3.23
CA ARG A 23 14.20 0.82 1.84
C ARG A 23 13.68 -0.62 1.84
N PRO A 24 12.43 -0.86 2.27
CA PRO A 24 11.88 -2.20 2.26
C PRO A 24 11.84 -2.77 0.83
N GLN A 25 12.03 -4.08 0.71
CA GLN A 25 11.89 -4.78 -0.58
C GLN A 25 10.42 -4.80 -0.98
N SER A 26 10.13 -4.52 -2.24
CA SER A 26 8.76 -4.49 -2.76
C SER A 26 8.09 -5.86 -2.81
N VAL A 27 8.86 -6.95 -2.87
CA VAL A 27 8.35 -8.33 -2.87
C VAL A 27 8.83 -9.01 -1.59
N THR A 28 7.96 -9.81 -0.97
CA THR A 28 8.32 -10.59 0.22
C THR A 28 9.24 -11.73 -0.15
N SER A 29 10.29 -11.94 0.64
CA SER A 29 11.17 -13.11 0.50
C SER A 29 10.57 -14.38 1.12
N ARG A 30 9.40 -14.29 1.76
CA ARG A 30 8.75 -15.42 2.46
C ARG A 30 7.99 -16.35 1.52
N ILE A 31 7.73 -15.91 0.29
CA ILE A 31 6.97 -16.66 -0.71
C ILE A 31 7.89 -16.78 -1.92
N GLN A 32 8.21 -18.01 -2.31
CA GLN A 32 9.13 -18.25 -3.42
C GLN A 32 8.36 -18.38 -4.74
N PRO A 33 8.60 -17.48 -5.72
CA PRO A 33 8.03 -17.61 -7.05
C PRO A 33 8.32 -18.99 -7.66
N GLY A 34 7.34 -19.58 -8.35
CA GLY A 34 7.46 -20.87 -9.02
C GLY A 34 7.56 -22.11 -8.10
N SER A 35 7.56 -21.93 -6.78
CA SER A 35 7.50 -23.02 -5.80
C SER A 35 6.25 -22.94 -4.93
N ASP A 36 5.84 -21.73 -4.56
CA ASP A 36 4.63 -21.47 -3.78
C ASP A 36 3.48 -21.01 -4.68
N VAL A 37 2.32 -21.64 -4.51
CA VAL A 37 1.05 -21.16 -5.07
C VAL A 37 0.37 -20.20 -4.09
N ILE A 38 -0.13 -19.08 -4.59
CA ILE A 38 -0.97 -18.13 -3.84
C ILE A 38 -2.42 -18.43 -4.17
N VAL A 39 -3.10 -19.12 -3.27
CA VAL A 39 -4.49 -19.56 -3.50
C VAL A 39 -5.45 -18.37 -3.59
N CYS A 40 -5.22 -17.35 -2.78
CA CYS A 40 -6.11 -16.20 -2.66
C CYS A 40 -5.28 -14.95 -2.38
N ALA A 41 -5.18 -14.07 -3.38
CA ALA A 41 -4.55 -12.77 -3.25
C ALA A 41 -5.59 -11.66 -3.28
N GLU A 42 -5.63 -10.88 -2.21
CA GLU A 42 -6.40 -9.64 -2.15
C GLU A 42 -5.55 -8.49 -2.66
N MET A 43 -6.06 -7.72 -3.62
CA MET A 43 -5.43 -6.48 -4.09
C MET A 43 -6.23 -5.29 -3.59
N ASP A 44 -5.52 -4.34 -3.00
CA ASP A 44 -6.13 -3.18 -2.37
C ASP A 44 -5.13 -2.01 -2.34
N GLU A 45 -5.65 -0.82 -2.04
CA GLU A 45 -4.88 0.40 -1.91
C GLU A 45 -5.13 1.15 -0.60
N GLN A 46 -4.05 1.66 -0.02
CA GLN A 46 -4.10 2.54 1.13
C GLN A 46 -3.49 3.90 0.80
N TRP A 47 -3.99 4.96 1.42
CA TRP A 47 -3.42 6.29 1.29
C TRP A 47 -3.27 7.00 2.63
N GLY A 48 -2.34 7.95 2.66
CA GLY A 48 -2.11 8.80 3.82
C GLY A 48 -1.27 10.03 3.48
N TYR A 49 -1.17 10.95 4.43
CA TYR A 49 -0.34 12.15 4.30
C TYR A 49 0.97 12.00 5.08
N VAL A 50 2.10 12.35 4.46
CA VAL A 50 3.41 12.31 5.11
C VAL A 50 3.89 13.73 5.41
N GLY A 51 3.76 14.14 6.67
CA GLY A 51 4.17 15.46 7.17
C GLY A 51 3.25 16.63 6.79
N ALA A 52 2.68 16.64 5.57
CA ALA A 52 1.75 17.68 5.11
C ALA A 52 0.67 17.11 4.17
N LYS A 53 -0.49 17.78 4.10
CA LYS A 53 -1.61 17.37 3.23
C LYS A 53 -1.27 17.37 1.74
N SER A 54 -0.37 18.25 1.30
CA SER A 54 0.13 18.28 -0.09
C SER A 54 1.05 17.08 -0.43
N ARG A 55 1.42 16.27 0.57
CA ARG A 55 2.30 15.11 0.42
C ARG A 55 1.52 13.82 0.66
N GLN A 56 0.42 13.65 -0.07
CA GLN A 56 -0.31 12.38 -0.10
C GLN A 56 0.57 11.28 -0.71
N ARG A 57 0.44 10.07 -0.20
CA ARG A 57 1.12 8.86 -0.68
C ARG A 57 0.08 7.76 -0.83
N TRP A 58 0.19 6.99 -1.92
CA TRP A 58 -0.58 5.79 -2.14
C TRP A 58 0.32 4.57 -2.07
N LEU A 59 -0.21 3.51 -1.47
CA LEU A 59 0.36 2.18 -1.38
C LEU A 59 -0.62 1.23 -2.05
N PHE A 60 -0.16 0.54 -3.08
CA PHE A 60 -0.85 -0.63 -3.64
C PHE A 60 -0.17 -1.88 -3.13
N TYR A 61 -0.94 -2.89 -2.77
CA TYR A 61 -0.39 -4.16 -2.29
C TYR A 61 -1.23 -5.36 -2.74
N ALA A 62 -0.58 -6.52 -2.80
CA ALA A 62 -1.23 -7.81 -2.91
C ALA A 62 -0.97 -8.62 -1.63
N TYR A 63 -2.04 -9.16 -1.04
CA TYR A 63 -2.03 -9.82 0.25
C TYR A 63 -2.51 -11.27 0.13
N ASP A 64 -1.66 -12.22 0.49
CA ASP A 64 -2.05 -13.62 0.62
C ASP A 64 -2.85 -13.77 1.93
N ARG A 65 -4.17 -13.97 1.80
CA ARG A 65 -5.07 -14.09 2.93
C ARG A 65 -4.83 -15.33 3.79
N LEU A 66 -4.33 -16.41 3.19
CA LEU A 66 -4.06 -17.67 3.91
C LEU A 66 -2.78 -17.55 4.74
N ARG A 67 -1.70 -17.05 4.10
CA ARG A 67 -0.40 -16.85 4.77
C ARG A 67 -0.35 -15.56 5.58
N LYS A 68 -1.40 -14.75 5.53
CA LYS A 68 -1.51 -13.43 6.19
C LYS A 68 -0.29 -12.55 5.94
N THR A 69 0.16 -12.52 4.69
CA THR A 69 1.43 -11.91 4.30
C THR A 69 1.26 -11.09 3.03
N VAL A 70 1.85 -9.89 3.01
CA VAL A 70 1.95 -9.09 1.78
C VAL A 70 2.93 -9.79 0.83
N VAL A 71 2.47 -10.10 -0.38
CA VAL A 71 3.26 -10.74 -1.44
C VAL A 71 4.13 -9.68 -2.12
N ALA A 72 3.50 -8.60 -2.57
CA ALA A 72 4.17 -7.49 -3.21
C ALA A 72 3.47 -6.17 -2.88
N HIS A 73 4.21 -5.06 -2.94
CA HIS A 73 3.68 -3.72 -2.77
C HIS A 73 4.46 -2.68 -3.58
N VAL A 74 3.77 -1.60 -3.98
CA VAL A 74 4.35 -0.48 -4.71
C VAL A 74 3.80 0.83 -4.17
N PHE A 75 4.69 1.79 -3.94
CA PHE A 75 4.31 3.19 -3.70
C PHE A 75 4.19 3.96 -5.03
N GLY A 76 3.19 4.84 -5.10
CA GLY A 76 2.99 5.67 -6.28
C GLY A 76 1.80 6.61 -6.16
N GLU A 77 1.33 7.06 -7.32
CA GLU A 77 0.03 7.70 -7.46
C GLU A 77 -1.05 6.63 -7.67
N ARG A 78 -2.31 7.00 -7.43
CA ARG A 78 -3.47 6.15 -7.69
C ARG A 78 -3.80 6.07 -9.18
N THR A 79 -3.00 5.31 -9.93
CA THR A 79 -3.09 5.22 -11.40
C THR A 79 -2.86 3.80 -11.90
N MET A 80 -3.33 3.51 -13.12
CA MET A 80 -3.06 2.26 -13.84
C MET A 80 -1.57 1.95 -13.98
N ALA A 81 -0.72 2.98 -14.13
CA ALA A 81 0.72 2.79 -14.23
C ALA A 81 1.33 2.26 -12.91
N THR A 82 0.83 2.71 -11.75
CA THR A 82 1.25 2.16 -10.45
C THR A 82 0.75 0.73 -10.28
N LEU A 83 -0.50 0.44 -10.67
CA LEU A 83 -1.03 -0.92 -10.65
C LEU A 83 -0.21 -1.85 -11.56
N GLY A 84 0.09 -1.45 -12.80
CA GLY A 84 0.89 -2.24 -13.73
C GLY A 84 2.28 -2.60 -13.20
N ARG A 85 2.89 -1.72 -12.40
CA ARG A 85 4.15 -2.03 -11.69
C ARG A 85 3.95 -3.12 -10.64
N LEU A 86 2.87 -3.06 -9.85
CA LEU A 86 2.54 -4.13 -8.89
C LEU A 86 2.29 -5.45 -9.62
N MET A 87 1.54 -5.41 -10.72
CA MET A 87 1.28 -6.58 -11.57
C MET A 87 2.56 -7.21 -12.11
N SER A 88 3.52 -6.39 -12.51
CA SER A 88 4.84 -6.87 -12.98
C SER A 88 5.63 -7.57 -11.88
N LEU A 89 5.49 -7.16 -10.61
CA LEU A 89 6.10 -7.85 -9.48
C LEU A 89 5.41 -9.19 -9.16
N LEU A 90 4.13 -9.30 -9.49
CA LEU A 90 3.30 -10.48 -9.22
C LEU A 90 3.35 -11.52 -10.35
N SER A 91 3.81 -11.15 -11.55
CA SER A 91 3.87 -12.06 -12.71
C SER A 91 4.65 -13.36 -12.48
N PRO A 92 5.67 -13.44 -11.59
CA PRO A 92 6.35 -14.70 -11.32
C PRO A 92 5.58 -15.64 -10.37
N PHE A 93 4.45 -15.21 -9.79
CA PHE A 93 3.69 -15.99 -8.81
C PHE A 93 2.43 -16.60 -9.43
N ASP A 94 2.17 -17.86 -9.11
CA ASP A 94 0.95 -18.54 -9.52
C ASP A 94 -0.18 -18.18 -8.55
N VAL A 95 -1.05 -17.24 -8.97
CA VAL A 95 -2.19 -16.79 -8.18
C VAL A 95 -3.49 -17.39 -8.72
N VAL A 96 -4.20 -18.14 -7.88
CA VAL A 96 -5.40 -18.89 -8.28
C VAL A 96 -6.64 -17.99 -8.30
N ILE A 97 -6.84 -17.20 -7.24
CA ILE A 97 -7.99 -16.30 -7.10
C ILE A 97 -7.51 -14.90 -6.73
N TRP A 98 -8.00 -13.93 -7.48
CA TRP A 98 -7.86 -12.51 -7.16
C TRP A 98 -9.12 -12.01 -6.49
N MET A 99 -8.95 -11.42 -5.31
CA MET A 99 -10.00 -10.68 -4.62
C MET A 99 -9.68 -9.21 -4.78
N THR A 100 -10.42 -8.54 -5.65
CA THR A 100 -10.36 -7.08 -5.78
C THR A 100 -11.70 -6.52 -5.32
N ASP A 101 -11.72 -5.27 -4.89
CA ASP A 101 -12.99 -4.56 -4.81
C ASP A 101 -13.53 -4.29 -6.23
N GLY A 102 -14.79 -3.87 -6.32
CA GLY A 102 -15.47 -3.57 -7.59
C GLY A 102 -14.99 -2.27 -8.23
N TRP A 103 -13.73 -1.87 -8.01
CA TRP A 103 -13.20 -0.66 -8.59
C TRP A 103 -12.89 -0.92 -10.08
N PRO A 104 -13.38 -0.08 -11.02
CA PRO A 104 -13.25 -0.35 -12.46
C PRO A 104 -11.82 -0.52 -12.96
N LEU A 105 -10.85 -0.05 -12.16
CA LEU A 105 -9.43 -0.16 -12.44
C LEU A 105 -8.92 -1.62 -12.38
N TYR A 106 -9.60 -2.50 -11.65
CA TYR A 106 -9.30 -3.94 -11.59
C TYR A 106 -10.06 -4.76 -12.65
N GLU A 107 -11.14 -4.22 -13.24
CA GLU A 107 -11.97 -4.93 -14.22
C GLU A 107 -11.28 -5.11 -15.58
N SER A 108 -10.28 -4.30 -15.89
CA SER A 108 -9.54 -4.35 -17.17
C SER A 108 -8.35 -5.33 -17.15
N ARG A 109 -8.35 -6.31 -16.24
CA ARG A 109 -7.23 -7.24 -16.04
C ARG A 109 -7.22 -8.38 -17.05
#